data_AF-A0A072V3A2-F1
#
_entry.id   AF-A0A072V3A2-F1
#
_cell.length_a   1.000
_cell.length_b   1.000
_cell.length_c   1.000
_cell.angle_alpha   90.00
_cell.angle_beta   90.00
_cell.angle_gamma   90.00
#
_symmetry.space_group_name_H-M   'P 1'
#
loop_
_entity.id
_entity.type
_entity.pdbx_description
1 polymer ?
#
loop_
_entity_poly.entity_id
_entity_poly.type
_entity_poly.pdbx_seq_one_letter_code
_entity_poly.pdbx_strand_id
1 'polypeptide(L)'
;MRILVSNIVLSILMLLTILVALQFQDGESILRKNKISVSITNKLTDTKLRVHCKDKNIDLGSFKLKYRETHSFSFRTWIIVKAELYFCRFSWLNEFHYFEIYNEVDDYDTCYEKCVWEINKSGPCKRKG
;
A
#
# COMPACT_ATOMS: atom_id res chain seq x y z
N MET A 1 57.03 -2.34 6.28
CA MET A 1 56.53 -3.40 5.38
C MET A 1 55.32 -2.84 4.63
N ARG A 2 55.44 -2.57 3.31
CA ARG A 2 54.31 -2.06 2.50
C ARG A 2 53.52 -3.28 2.01
N ILE A 3 52.27 -3.40 2.44
CA ILE A 3 51.40 -4.48 1.98
C ILE A 3 50.93 -4.09 0.57
N LEU A 4 51.41 -4.78 -0.46
CA LEU A 4 50.97 -4.60 -1.84
C LEU A 4 49.70 -5.44 -2.03
N VAL A 5 48.55 -4.80 -1.85
CA VAL A 5 47.25 -5.45 -2.07
C VAL A 5 46.95 -5.39 -3.56
N SER A 6 46.69 -6.54 -4.19
CA SER A 6 46.34 -6.61 -5.61
C SER A 6 45.05 -5.81 -5.89
N ASN A 7 44.98 -5.13 -7.04
CA ASN A 7 43.79 -4.42 -7.48
C ASN A 7 42.56 -5.33 -7.54
N ILE A 8 42.76 -6.63 -7.79
CA ILE A 8 41.70 -7.64 -7.78
C ILE A 8 41.17 -7.82 -6.35
N VAL A 9 42.07 -7.94 -5.36
CA VAL A 9 41.71 -8.11 -3.95
C VAL A 9 41.02 -6.84 -3.42
N LEU A 10 41.50 -5.65 -3.82
CA LEU A 10 40.83 -4.38 -3.52
C LEU A 10 39.42 -4.33 -4.12
N SER A 11 39.26 -4.74 -5.38
CA SER A 11 37.96 -4.76 -6.06
C SER A 11 36.98 -5.73 -5.39
N ILE A 12 37.45 -6.92 -4.99
CA ILE A 12 36.63 -7.90 -4.25
C ILE A 12 36.23 -7.35 -2.89
N LEU A 13 37.15 -6.73 -2.15
CA LEU A 13 36.86 -6.15 -0.84
C LEU A 13 35.81 -5.04 -0.95
N MET A 14 35.92 -4.19 -1.97
CA MET A 14 34.93 -3.14 -2.27
C MET A 14 33.56 -3.72 -2.66
N LEU A 15 33.52 -4.81 -3.44
CA LEU A 15 32.27 -5.47 -3.80
C LEU A 15 31.59 -6.09 -2.57
N LEU A 16 32.37 -6.74 -1.70
CA LEU A 16 31.87 -7.37 -0.47
C LEU A 16 31.32 -6.34 0.51
N THR A 17 31.96 -5.18 0.67
CA THR A 17 31.44 -4.11 1.54
C THR A 17 30.15 -3.52 1.01
N ILE A 18 29.99 -3.36 -0.31
CA ILE A 18 28.74 -2.93 -0.94
C ILE A 18 27.62 -3.95 -0.69
N LEU A 19 27.88 -5.24 -0.90
CA LEU A 19 26.90 -6.30 -0.67
C LEU A 19 26.44 -6.37 0.79
N VAL A 20 27.37 -6.23 1.73
CA VAL A 20 27.08 -6.20 3.16
C VAL A 20 26.29 -4.93 3.54
N ALA A 21 26.65 -3.76 3.01
CA ALA A 21 25.93 -2.52 3.25
C ALA A 21 24.48 -2.56 2.73
N LEU A 22 24.23 -3.24 1.61
CA LEU A 22 22.87 -3.44 1.06
C LEU A 22 21.97 -4.28 1.98
N GLN A 23 22.54 -5.09 2.88
CA GLN A 23 21.76 -5.85 3.87
C GLN A 23 21.39 -5.00 5.10
N PHE A 24 22.09 -3.89 5.35
CA PHE A 24 21.89 -3.02 6.52
C PHE A 24 21.01 -1.81 6.26
N GLN A 25 20.48 -1.63 5.05
CA GLN A 25 19.40 -0.67 4.83
C GLN A 25 18.12 -1.22 5.47
N ASP A 26 17.73 -0.64 6.61
CA ASP A 26 16.35 -0.74 7.13
C ASP A 26 15.40 -0.58 5.95
N GLY A 27 14.51 -1.57 5.76
CA GLY A 27 13.84 -1.93 4.51
C GLY A 27 12.95 -0.87 3.84
N GLU A 28 13.49 0.29 3.48
CA GLU A 28 13.02 1.11 2.38
C GLU A 28 13.78 0.68 1.12
N SER A 29 13.18 -0.27 0.42
CA SER A 29 13.61 -0.62 -0.93
C SER A 29 13.55 0.64 -1.81
N ILE A 30 14.64 0.94 -2.50
CA ILE A 30 14.75 2.00 -3.52
C ILE A 30 13.66 1.87 -4.60
N LEU A 31 12.98 0.73 -4.66
CA LEU A 31 11.90 0.39 -5.59
C LEU A 31 10.49 0.65 -5.05
N ARG A 32 10.32 1.18 -3.83
CA ARG A 32 9.00 1.55 -3.27
C ARG A 32 8.75 3.05 -3.46
N LYS A 33 7.57 3.39 -3.97
CA LYS A 33 7.07 4.77 -4.06
C LYS A 33 6.54 5.26 -2.70
N ASN A 34 5.93 6.44 -2.74
CA ASN A 34 5.22 7.08 -1.64
C ASN A 34 4.25 6.13 -0.93
N LYS A 35 4.12 6.34 0.37
CA LYS A 35 3.17 5.63 1.22
C LYS A 35 1.78 6.24 1.02
N ILE A 36 0.85 5.43 0.55
CA ILE A 36 -0.56 5.81 0.39
C ILE A 36 -1.32 5.37 1.63
N SER A 37 -2.13 6.27 2.19
CA SER A 37 -2.99 6.00 3.33
C SER A 37 -4.44 6.06 2.92
N VAL A 38 -5.19 4.99 3.17
CA VAL A 38 -6.61 4.89 2.84
C VAL A 38 -7.41 4.89 4.13
N SER A 39 -8.36 5.82 4.25
CA SER A 39 -9.33 5.89 5.33
C SER A 39 -10.71 5.52 4.81
N ILE A 40 -11.36 4.55 5.46
CA ILE A 40 -12.69 4.07 5.09
C ILE A 40 -13.65 4.30 6.25
N THR A 41 -14.73 5.03 6.00
CA THR A 41 -15.80 5.27 6.97
C THR A 41 -17.07 4.53 6.57
N ASN A 42 -17.68 3.81 7.52
CA ASN A 42 -18.98 3.18 7.32
C ASN A 42 -20.12 4.19 7.52
N LYS A 43 -20.96 4.42 6.51
CA LYS A 43 -22.18 5.25 6.58
C LYS A 43 -23.48 4.45 6.55
N LEU A 44 -23.41 3.13 6.67
CA LEU A 44 -24.58 2.26 6.76
C LEU A 44 -25.13 2.29 8.20
N THR A 45 -26.37 2.76 8.37
CA THR A 45 -27.00 3.02 9.68
C THR A 45 -27.25 1.79 10.52
N ASP A 46 -27.57 0.65 9.90
CA ASP A 46 -28.13 -0.52 10.60
C ASP A 46 -27.33 -1.81 10.39
N THR A 47 -26.07 -1.69 9.97
CA THR A 47 -25.25 -2.87 9.69
C THR A 47 -23.76 -2.62 9.88
N LYS A 48 -23.05 -3.70 10.21
CA LYS A 48 -21.59 -3.69 10.27
C LYS A 48 -21.05 -3.92 8.88
N LEU A 49 -20.23 -2.99 8.42
CA LEU A 49 -19.50 -3.13 7.18
C LEU A 49 -18.28 -4.02 7.42
N ARG A 50 -18.16 -5.13 6.70
CA ARG A 50 -16.93 -5.91 6.63
C ARG A 50 -16.16 -5.52 5.38
N VAL A 51 -14.90 -5.17 5.55
CA VAL A 51 -13.98 -4.75 4.50
C VAL A 51 -12.84 -5.76 4.42
N HIS A 52 -12.46 -6.14 3.21
CA HIS A 52 -11.27 -6.93 2.94
C HIS A 52 -10.56 -6.37 1.71
N CYS A 53 -9.30 -5.98 1.85
CA CYS A 53 -8.57 -5.29 0.79
C CYS A 53 -7.34 -6.09 0.36
N LYS A 54 -7.00 -6.04 -0.92
CA LYS A 54 -5.82 -6.67 -1.50
C LYS A 54 -5.41 -5.99 -2.80
N ASP A 55 -4.15 -6.13 -3.18
CA ASP A 55 -3.70 -5.97 -4.57
C ASP A 55 -3.58 -7.35 -5.24
N LYS A 56 -2.85 -7.43 -6.36
CA LYS A 56 -2.59 -8.68 -7.09
C LYS A 56 -1.75 -9.68 -6.28
N ASN A 57 -0.82 -9.20 -5.45
CA ASN A 57 0.24 -9.97 -4.81
C ASN A 57 0.17 -9.96 -3.27
N ILE A 58 -0.46 -8.95 -2.67
CA ILE A 58 -0.51 -8.69 -1.24
C ILE A 58 -1.96 -8.61 -0.78
N ASP A 59 -2.28 -9.41 0.23
CA ASP A 59 -3.49 -9.29 1.02
C ASP A 59 -3.27 -8.27 2.17
N LEU A 60 -4.07 -7.21 2.19
CA LEU A 60 -4.00 -6.17 3.23
C LEU A 60 -4.86 -6.52 4.45
N GLY A 61 -5.58 -7.64 4.41
CA GLY A 61 -6.36 -8.18 5.52
C GLY A 61 -7.82 -7.74 5.52
N SER A 62 -8.50 -8.02 6.63
CA SER A 62 -9.93 -7.77 6.82
C SER A 62 -10.20 -7.02 8.12
N PHE A 63 -11.19 -6.13 8.11
CA PHE A 63 -11.67 -5.45 9.31
C PHE A 63 -13.19 -5.21 9.24
N LYS A 64 -13.78 -4.86 10.38
CA LYS A 64 -15.22 -4.59 10.52
C LYS A 64 -15.42 -3.20 11.10
N LEU A 65 -16.37 -2.46 10.55
CA LEU A 65 -16.72 -1.09 10.95
C LEU A 65 -18.18 -1.04 11.40
N LYS A 66 -18.42 -0.52 12.60
CA LYS A 66 -19.75 -0.08 13.06
C LYS A 66 -20.16 1.20 12.32
N TYR A 67 -21.43 1.59 12.45
CA TYR A 67 -21.90 2.85 11.89
C TYR A 67 -21.04 4.03 12.37
N ARG A 68 -20.59 4.87 11.42
CA ARG A 68 -19.70 6.03 11.60
C ARG A 68 -18.27 5.70 12.05
N GLU A 69 -17.93 4.43 12.21
CA GLU A 69 -16.56 4.02 12.50
C GLU A 69 -15.68 4.22 11.26
N THR A 70 -14.43 4.62 11.48
CA THR A 70 -13.42 4.81 10.45
C THR A 70 -12.21 3.95 10.77
N HIS A 71 -11.71 3.24 9.77
CA HIS A 71 -10.44 2.53 9.85
C HIS A 71 -9.52 3.03 8.76
N SER A 72 -8.23 3.15 9.10
CA SER A 72 -7.21 3.57 8.15
C SER A 72 -6.11 2.52 8.08
N PHE A 73 -5.66 2.26 6.86
CA PHE A 73 -4.50 1.42 6.59
C PHE A 73 -3.62 2.11 5.56
N SER A 74 -2.36 1.66 5.45
CA SER A 74 -1.44 2.21 4.47
C SER A 74 -0.71 1.10 3.73
N PHE A 75 -0.40 1.37 2.48
CA PHE A 75 0.45 0.53 1.64
C PHE A 75 1.45 1.40 0.88
N ARG A 76 2.42 0.77 0.23
CA ARG A 76 3.40 1.45 -0.62
C ARG A 76 3.31 0.82 -2.01
N THR A 77 3.18 1.65 -3.04
CA THR A 77 3.22 1.16 -4.42
C THR A 77 4.66 0.87 -4.83
N TRP A 78 4.84 0.08 -5.88
CA TRP A 78 6.17 -0.24 -6.41
C TRP A 78 6.48 0.59 -7.65
N ILE A 79 7.72 1.06 -7.76
CA ILE A 79 8.18 1.90 -8.88
C ILE A 79 8.15 1.16 -10.21
N ILE A 80 8.40 -0.15 -10.18
CA ILE A 80 8.52 -1.01 -11.37
C ILE A 80 7.19 -1.57 -11.87
N VAL A 81 6.11 -1.49 -11.09
CA VAL A 81 4.80 -1.99 -11.51
C VAL A 81 4.07 -0.88 -12.25
N LYS A 82 3.62 -1.19 -13.46
CA LYS A 82 2.86 -0.26 -14.30
C LYS A 82 1.40 -0.32 -13.86
N ALA A 83 0.95 0.68 -13.10
CA ALA A 83 -0.40 0.83 -12.56
C ALA A 83 -0.73 -0.12 -11.41
N GLU A 84 -0.24 0.19 -10.21
CA GLU A 84 -0.63 -0.56 -9.01
C GLU A 84 -2.12 -0.35 -8.68
N LEU A 85 -2.88 -1.44 -8.58
CA LEU A 85 -4.31 -1.44 -8.32
C LEU A 85 -4.61 -2.12 -6.99
N TYR A 86 -5.33 -1.41 -6.13
CA TYR A 86 -5.84 -1.97 -4.89
C TYR A 86 -7.35 -2.09 -4.94
N PHE A 87 -7.84 -3.23 -4.48
CA PHE A 87 -9.27 -3.52 -4.47
C PHE A 87 -9.73 -3.85 -3.06
N CYS A 88 -10.92 -3.39 -2.69
CA CYS A 88 -11.60 -3.82 -1.49
C CYS A 88 -12.93 -4.49 -1.81
N ARG A 89 -13.16 -5.61 -1.14
CA ARG A 89 -14.48 -6.22 -0.97
C ARG A 89 -15.16 -5.60 0.23
N PHE A 90 -16.33 -5.02 0.00
CA PHE A 90 -17.25 -4.54 1.01
C PHE A 90 -18.39 -5.54 1.14
N SER A 91 -18.81 -5.87 2.37
CA SER A 91 -19.96 -6.76 2.57
C SER A 91 -20.78 -6.40 3.80
N TRP A 92 -22.10 -6.45 3.64
CA TRP A 92 -23.12 -6.19 4.66
C TRP A 92 -24.42 -6.89 4.26
N LEU A 93 -25.24 -7.35 5.23
CA LEU A 93 -26.59 -7.89 4.99
C LEU A 93 -26.72 -8.87 3.79
N ASN A 94 -25.75 -9.77 3.62
CA ASN A 94 -25.61 -10.73 2.50
C ASN A 94 -25.28 -10.15 1.12
N GLU A 95 -25.11 -8.84 1.00
CA GLU A 95 -24.58 -8.21 -0.20
C GLU A 95 -23.05 -8.12 -0.13
N PHE A 96 -22.42 -8.16 -1.29
CA PHE A 96 -21.01 -7.82 -1.41
C PHE A 96 -20.77 -6.99 -2.67
N HIS A 97 -19.83 -6.06 -2.54
CA HIS A 97 -19.41 -5.18 -3.60
C HIS A 97 -17.89 -5.21 -3.67
N TYR A 98 -17.35 -5.34 -4.88
CA TYR A 98 -15.92 -5.26 -5.12
C TYR A 98 -15.62 -3.94 -5.81
N PHE A 99 -14.65 -3.20 -5.30
CA PHE A 99 -14.36 -1.86 -5.82
C PHE A 99 -12.86 -1.58 -5.77
N GLU A 100 -12.37 -0.91 -6.81
CA GLU A 100 -10.99 -0.41 -6.90
C GLU A 100 -10.85 0.85 -6.05
N ILE A 101 -10.21 0.72 -4.89
CA ILE A 101 -10.10 1.82 -3.90
C ILE A 101 -8.92 2.74 -4.20
N TYR A 102 -7.99 2.30 -5.04
CA TYR A 102 -6.86 3.07 -5.49
C TYR A 102 -6.37 2.53 -6.83
N ASN A 103 -6.20 3.44 -7.78
CA ASN A 103 -5.59 3.19 -9.06
C ASN A 103 -4.44 4.17 -9.25
N GLU A 104 -3.21 3.68 -9.31
CA GLU A 104 -2.06 4.56 -9.37
C GLU A 104 -2.07 5.54 -10.55
N VAL A 105 -2.66 5.18 -11.69
CA VAL A 105 -2.69 6.05 -12.88
C VAL A 105 -3.71 7.17 -12.72
N ASP A 106 -4.90 6.83 -12.24
CA ASP A 106 -6.02 7.78 -12.15
C ASP A 106 -5.98 8.62 -10.85
N ASP A 107 -5.39 8.04 -9.80
CA ASP A 107 -5.40 8.62 -8.45
C ASP A 107 -4.10 9.30 -8.06
N TYR A 108 -3.09 9.32 -8.94
CA TYR A 108 -1.80 9.96 -8.67
C TYR A 108 -1.95 11.39 -8.15
N ASP A 109 -2.82 12.19 -8.77
CA ASP A 109 -3.04 13.60 -8.39
C ASP A 109 -4.13 13.78 -7.32
N THR A 110 -5.12 12.88 -7.26
CA THR A 110 -6.30 13.04 -6.39
C THR A 110 -6.19 12.31 -5.04
N CYS A 111 -5.26 11.36 -4.94
CA CYS A 111 -4.92 10.61 -3.73
C CYS A 111 -3.41 10.36 -3.66
N TYR A 112 -2.62 11.44 -3.66
CA TYR A 112 -1.17 11.36 -3.62
C TYR A 112 -0.62 10.74 -2.32
N GLU A 113 -1.24 11.04 -1.17
CA GLU A 113 -0.86 10.50 0.14
C GLU A 113 -2.04 9.94 0.92
N LYS A 114 -3.25 10.47 0.67
CA LYS A 114 -4.43 10.15 1.46
C LYS A 114 -5.68 10.00 0.59
N CYS A 115 -6.28 8.83 0.65
CA CYS A 115 -7.58 8.52 0.06
C CYS A 115 -8.61 8.46 1.19
N VAL A 116 -9.71 9.20 1.06
CA VAL A 116 -10.82 9.12 2.02
C VAL A 116 -12.05 8.57 1.31
N TRP A 117 -12.59 7.48 1.84
CA TRP A 117 -13.74 6.78 1.30
C TRP A 117 -14.87 6.72 2.31
N GLU A 118 -16.09 6.97 1.85
CA GLU A 118 -17.30 6.70 2.60
C GLU A 118 -18.13 5.63 1.92
N ILE A 119 -18.52 4.60 2.67
CA ILE A 119 -19.32 3.50 2.13
C ILE A 119 -20.77 3.72 2.49
N ASN A 120 -21.57 3.99 1.47
CA ASN A 120 -23.01 4.23 1.56
C ASN A 120 -23.78 3.07 0.91
N LYS A 121 -25.11 3.03 1.08
CA LYS A 121 -25.96 2.03 0.40
C LYS A 121 -25.87 2.11 -1.13
N SER A 122 -25.62 3.30 -1.69
CA SER A 122 -25.41 3.51 -3.13
C SER A 122 -24.03 3.08 -3.62
N GLY A 123 -23.09 2.78 -2.71
CA GLY A 123 -21.74 2.35 -3.02
C GLY A 123 -20.65 3.21 -2.37
N PRO A 124 -19.37 2.91 -2.68
CA PRO A 124 -18.22 3.68 -2.23
C PRO A 124 -18.19 5.09 -2.84
N CYS A 125 -17.92 6.10 -2.02
CA CYS A 125 -17.76 7.50 -2.43
C CYS A 125 -16.39 8.02 -2.02
N LYS A 126 -15.56 8.41 -3.00
CA LYS A 126 -14.26 9.05 -2.76
C LYS A 126 -14.48 10.52 -2.42
N ARG A 127 -14.00 10.94 -1.25
CA ARG A 127 -13.93 12.35 -0.86
C ARG A 127 -12.69 12.95 -1.51
N LYS A 128 -12.83 14.09 -2.18
CA LYS A 128 -11.68 14.91 -2.56
C LYS A 128 -11.05 15.45 -1.28
N GLY A 129 -9.75 15.24 -1.13
CA GLY A 129 -8.93 15.85 -0.07
C GLY A 129 -8.77 17.34 -0.29
#